data_AF-A0AAN0SE05-F1
#
_entry.id   AF-A0AAN0SE05-F1
#
_cell.length_a   1.000
_cell.length_b   1.000
_cell.length_c   1.000
_cell.angle_alpha   90.00
_cell.angle_beta   90.00
_cell.angle_gamma   90.00
#
_symmetry.space_group_name_H-M   'P 1'
#
loop_
_entity.id
_entity.type
_entity.pdbx_description
1 polymer ?
#
loop_
_entity_poly.entity_id
_entity_poly.type
_entity_poly.pdbx_seq_one_letter_code
_entity_poly.pdbx_strand_id
1 'polypeptide(L)'
;MMIGIFFRAFVFPSMFIMGSSYLSAHEIDLQSSGITDYYPSCKLEKKTSLCIDGISIDEEKRALIEVKSDFDSAPELLVHNLKDTSSKVKVATSVMRNLIERLNPRADNELQYKQVPIRLEHASSKNIVILMKVSINGSSYAGFSYINDDGSIIMGIKETILEPDDYFYSELVSE
;
A
#
# COMPACT_ATOMS: atom_id res chain seq x y z
N MET A 1 -48.72 -11.79 -45.16
CA MET A 1 -47.63 -11.38 -46.08
C MET A 1 -46.45 -10.97 -45.21
N MET A 2 -45.38 -11.77 -45.27
CA MET A 2 -44.09 -11.51 -44.63
C MET A 2 -43.44 -10.25 -45.21
N ILE A 3 -42.64 -9.55 -44.42
CA ILE A 3 -41.17 -9.51 -44.55
C ILE A 3 -40.66 -8.63 -43.40
N GLY A 4 -39.94 -9.28 -42.47
CA GLY A 4 -39.07 -8.57 -41.55
C GLY A 4 -37.77 -8.23 -42.25
N ILE A 5 -37.17 -7.09 -41.90
CA ILE A 5 -35.73 -6.87 -42.05
C ILE A 5 -35.25 -6.17 -40.78
N PHE A 6 -34.42 -6.89 -40.04
CA PHE A 6 -33.56 -6.40 -38.98
C PHE A 6 -32.64 -5.31 -39.54
N PHE A 7 -32.61 -4.13 -38.90
CA PHE A 7 -31.44 -3.25 -38.97
C PHE A 7 -30.80 -3.13 -37.60
N ARG A 8 -29.62 -3.75 -37.52
CA ARG A 8 -28.67 -3.74 -36.42
C ARG A 8 -27.90 -2.41 -36.38
N ALA A 9 -27.52 -2.03 -35.16
CA ALA A 9 -26.34 -1.24 -34.77
C ALA A 9 -26.36 0.24 -35.21
N PHE A 10 -25.98 1.22 -34.39
CA PHE A 10 -24.89 1.24 -33.42
C PHE A 10 -25.35 2.01 -32.17
N VAL A 11 -25.50 1.30 -31.05
CA VAL A 11 -25.24 1.94 -29.76
C VAL A 11 -23.72 2.03 -29.72
N PHE A 12 -23.14 3.23 -29.83
CA PHE A 12 -21.80 3.45 -29.34
C PHE A 12 -21.93 3.51 -27.82
N PRO A 13 -21.59 2.47 -27.04
CA PRO A 13 -21.11 2.75 -25.71
C PRO A 13 -19.81 3.51 -25.96
N SER A 14 -19.80 4.79 -25.64
CA SER A 14 -18.60 5.55 -25.38
C SER A 14 -17.90 4.85 -24.22
N MET A 15 -17.20 3.77 -24.54
CA MET A 15 -16.18 3.15 -23.71
C MET A 15 -15.09 4.21 -23.62
N PHE A 16 -15.27 5.17 -22.72
CA PHE A 16 -14.16 5.86 -22.10
C PHE A 16 -13.44 4.80 -21.27
N ILE A 17 -12.64 3.99 -21.98
CA ILE A 17 -11.50 3.33 -21.40
C ILE A 17 -10.56 4.50 -21.06
N MET A 18 -10.75 5.09 -19.89
CA MET A 18 -9.66 5.78 -19.21
C MET A 18 -8.62 4.69 -18.97
N GLY A 19 -7.70 4.55 -19.92
CA GLY A 19 -6.48 3.80 -19.72
C GLY A 19 -5.68 4.52 -18.65
N SER A 20 -5.91 4.18 -17.39
CA SER A 20 -4.84 4.24 -16.40
C SER A 20 -3.84 3.19 -16.84
N SER A 21 -2.62 3.62 -17.14
CA SER A 21 -1.54 2.80 -17.65
C SER A 21 -1.29 1.63 -16.70
N TYR A 22 -1.87 0.49 -17.03
CA TYR A 22 -1.74 -0.76 -16.29
C TYR A 22 -0.29 -1.20 -16.37
N LEU A 23 0.35 -1.36 -15.21
CA LEU A 23 1.64 -2.02 -15.15
C LEU A 23 1.50 -3.27 -14.32
N SER A 24 1.95 -4.36 -14.92
CA SER A 24 1.85 -5.69 -14.35
C SER A 24 2.77 -5.78 -13.13
N ALA A 25 2.46 -6.64 -12.16
CA ALA A 25 3.39 -7.06 -11.10
C ALA A 25 4.78 -7.47 -11.66
N HIS A 26 4.84 -7.82 -12.95
CA HIS A 26 6.04 -8.03 -13.74
C HIS A 26 6.99 -6.81 -13.81
N GLU A 27 6.49 -5.58 -13.81
CA GLU A 27 7.29 -4.36 -14.03
C GLU A 27 7.83 -3.75 -12.72
N ILE A 28 7.45 -4.32 -11.57
CA ILE A 28 7.81 -3.84 -10.22
C ILE A 28 8.62 -4.89 -9.44
N ASP A 29 8.97 -6.03 -10.05
CA ASP A 29 9.60 -7.19 -9.39
C ASP A 29 8.71 -7.82 -8.29
N LEU A 30 7.39 -7.74 -8.47
CA LEU A 30 6.37 -8.31 -7.57
C LEU A 30 5.98 -9.75 -7.95
N GLN A 31 6.62 -10.38 -8.94
CA GLN A 31 6.28 -11.75 -9.37
C GLN A 31 6.38 -12.77 -8.23
N SER A 32 7.37 -12.61 -7.35
CA SER A 32 7.59 -13.47 -6.19
C SER A 32 6.62 -13.20 -5.04
N SER A 33 5.76 -12.18 -5.12
CA SER A 33 4.89 -11.72 -4.01
C SER A 33 3.40 -12.00 -4.20
N GLY A 34 2.92 -12.35 -5.40
CA GLY A 34 1.52 -12.76 -5.58
C GLY A 34 0.46 -11.70 -5.21
N ILE A 35 0.80 -10.41 -5.17
CA ILE A 35 -0.16 -9.32 -5.02
C ILE A 35 -1.00 -9.21 -6.31
N THR A 36 -2.30 -9.48 -6.20
CA THR A 36 -3.24 -9.46 -7.35
C THR A 36 -4.15 -8.25 -7.40
N ASP A 37 -4.23 -7.46 -6.31
CA ASP A 37 -5.03 -6.23 -6.26
C ASP A 37 -4.17 -4.98 -6.49
N TYR A 38 -4.79 -3.97 -7.07
CA TYR A 38 -4.14 -2.74 -7.56
C TYR A 38 -3.55 -1.92 -6.41
N TYR A 39 -2.22 -1.91 -6.28
CA TYR A 39 -1.49 -0.88 -5.55
C TYR A 39 -0.61 -0.09 -6.52
N PRO A 40 -0.66 1.25 -6.50
CA PRO A 40 0.18 2.08 -7.35
C PRO A 40 1.67 1.87 -7.00
N SER A 41 2.52 1.79 -8.02
CA SER A 41 3.97 1.65 -7.85
C SER A 41 4.67 2.99 -7.98
N CYS A 42 5.64 3.25 -7.09
CA CYS A 42 6.42 4.50 -7.12
C CYS A 42 7.28 4.64 -8.38
N LYS A 43 7.65 3.52 -9.01
CA LYS A 43 8.42 3.50 -10.26
C LYS A 43 7.63 4.08 -11.44
N LEU A 44 6.31 3.95 -11.38
CA LEU A 44 5.43 4.09 -12.54
C LEU A 44 4.45 5.25 -12.38
N GLU A 45 3.91 5.41 -11.18
CA GLU A 45 2.97 6.47 -10.83
C GLU A 45 3.63 7.49 -9.90
N LYS A 46 4.63 8.22 -10.40
CA LYS A 46 5.41 9.20 -9.62
C LYS A 46 4.59 10.34 -8.97
N LYS A 47 3.30 10.47 -9.32
CA LYS A 47 2.39 11.52 -8.86
C LYS A 47 1.32 11.03 -7.88
N THR A 48 1.28 9.73 -7.58
CA THR A 48 0.36 9.19 -6.57
C THR A 48 0.77 9.64 -5.17
N SER A 49 -0.22 9.86 -4.30
CA SER A 49 0.02 10.22 -2.91
C SER A 49 0.62 9.09 -2.08
N LEU A 50 0.38 7.85 -2.49
CA LEU A 50 0.77 6.62 -1.80
C LEU A 50 1.14 5.58 -2.84
N CYS A 51 2.30 4.92 -2.69
CA CYS A 51 2.73 3.85 -3.58
C CYS A 51 3.62 2.82 -2.89
N ILE A 52 3.67 1.61 -3.45
CA ILE A 52 4.64 0.59 -3.08
C ILE A 52 5.93 0.85 -3.86
N ASP A 53 7.04 0.95 -3.13
CA ASP A 53 8.38 1.18 -3.69
C ASP A 53 9.12 -0.14 -3.96
N GLY A 54 8.96 -1.10 -3.05
CA GLY A 54 9.61 -2.41 -3.13
C GLY A 54 9.10 -3.40 -2.09
N ILE A 55 9.52 -4.66 -2.26
CA ILE A 55 9.37 -5.72 -1.26
C ILE A 55 10.73 -6.38 -1.10
N SER A 56 11.19 -6.53 0.14
CA SER A 56 12.41 -7.25 0.49
C SER A 56 12.13 -8.33 1.54
N ILE A 57 13.08 -9.25 1.70
CA ILE A 57 13.01 -10.31 2.71
C ILE A 57 14.23 -10.17 3.61
N ASP A 58 14.01 -10.14 4.92
CA ASP A 58 15.10 -10.03 5.87
C ASP A 58 15.67 -11.39 6.30
N GLU A 59 16.67 -11.35 7.19
CA GLU A 59 17.34 -12.56 7.70
C GLU A 59 16.40 -13.48 8.49
N GLU A 60 15.33 -12.93 9.09
CA GLU A 60 14.29 -13.66 9.81
C GLU A 60 13.17 -14.18 8.88
N LYS A 61 13.31 -14.01 7.56
CA LYS A 61 12.31 -14.34 6.54
C LYS A 61 10.99 -13.57 6.70
N ARG A 62 11.06 -12.37 7.28
CA ARG A 62 9.98 -11.38 7.27
C ARG A 62 9.94 -10.71 5.91
N ALA A 63 8.73 -10.40 5.46
CA ALA A 63 8.51 -9.65 4.24
C ALA A 63 8.38 -8.16 4.58
N LEU A 64 9.33 -7.37 4.11
CA LEU A 64 9.35 -5.93 4.31
C LEU A 64 8.72 -5.29 3.08
N ILE A 65 7.53 -4.70 3.24
CA ILE A 65 6.80 -4.02 2.17
C ILE A 65 7.03 -2.52 2.32
N GLU A 66 7.83 -1.96 1.42
CA GLU A 66 8.19 -0.55 1.44
C GLU A 66 7.14 0.29 0.72
N VAL A 67 6.65 1.29 1.44
CA VAL A 67 5.58 2.18 1.02
C VAL A 67 6.09 3.60 1.12
N LYS A 68 5.98 4.36 0.03
CA LYS A 68 6.28 5.79 0.02
C LYS A 68 5.00 6.57 -0.08
N SER A 69 4.97 7.69 0.63
CA SER A 69 3.88 8.62 0.56
C SER A 69 4.39 10.06 0.61
N ASP A 70 3.80 10.94 -0.18
CA ASP A 70 4.10 12.37 -0.13
C ASP A 70 2.81 13.14 0.13
N PHE A 71 2.51 13.38 1.40
CA PHE A 71 1.32 14.10 1.82
C PHE A 71 1.42 15.61 1.57
N ASP A 72 2.61 16.12 1.25
CA ASP A 72 2.81 17.53 0.94
C ASP A 72 2.49 17.85 -0.52
N SER A 73 2.72 16.89 -1.43
CA SER A 73 2.41 17.04 -2.86
C SER A 73 1.14 16.31 -3.32
N ALA A 74 0.56 15.44 -2.49
CA ALA A 74 -0.65 14.66 -2.76
C ALA A 74 -1.92 15.53 -2.96
N PRO A 75 -2.45 15.66 -4.19
CA PRO A 75 -3.64 16.47 -4.47
C PRO A 75 -4.87 16.03 -3.67
N GLU A 76 -5.13 14.72 -3.55
CA GLU A 76 -6.26 14.18 -2.79
C GLU A 76 -6.23 14.49 -1.28
N LEU A 77 -5.06 14.67 -0.69
CA LEU A 77 -4.91 14.98 0.74
C LEU A 77 -4.90 16.48 1.03
N LEU A 78 -4.56 17.29 0.01
CA LEU A 78 -4.69 18.74 0.05
C LEU A 78 -6.17 19.19 0.11
N VAL A 79 -7.10 18.43 -0.49
CA VAL A 79 -8.55 18.75 -0.48
C VAL A 79 -9.15 18.72 0.92
N HIS A 80 -8.62 17.89 1.83
CA HIS A 80 -9.15 17.72 3.18
C HIS A 80 -8.65 18.74 4.21
N ASN A 81 -7.86 19.76 3.83
CA ASN A 81 -7.28 20.72 4.77
C ASN A 81 -6.53 20.04 5.94
N LEU A 82 -5.91 18.88 5.69
CA LEU A 82 -5.03 18.20 6.65
C LEU A 82 -3.73 19.02 6.79
N LYS A 83 -3.81 20.22 7.36
CA LYS A 83 -2.68 21.16 7.44
C LYS A 83 -1.77 20.84 8.63
N ASP A 84 -2.33 20.32 9.73
CA ASP A 84 -1.55 20.04 10.93
C ASP A 84 -0.84 18.67 10.84
N THR A 85 0.38 18.63 11.38
CA THR A 85 1.23 17.45 11.42
C THR A 85 0.54 16.26 12.08
N SER A 86 -0.19 16.47 13.18
CA SER A 86 -0.88 15.40 13.92
C SER A 86 -1.92 14.69 13.05
N SER A 87 -2.73 15.43 12.29
CA SER A 87 -3.72 14.85 11.38
C SER A 87 -3.05 14.07 10.25
N LYS A 88 -1.96 14.58 9.66
CA LYS A 88 -1.17 13.85 8.65
C LYS A 88 -0.57 12.56 9.23
N VAL A 89 0.00 12.59 10.43
CA VAL A 89 0.51 11.39 11.12
C VAL A 89 -0.60 10.37 11.40
N LYS A 90 -1.79 10.82 11.79
CA LYS A 90 -2.97 9.92 11.96
C LYS A 90 -3.38 9.25 10.65
N VAL A 91 -3.35 9.98 9.53
CA VAL A 91 -3.63 9.41 8.21
C VAL A 91 -2.56 8.38 7.84
N ALA A 92 -1.28 8.69 8.01
CA ALA A 92 -0.19 7.74 7.76
C ALA A 92 -0.36 6.45 8.59
N THR A 93 -0.67 6.60 9.88
CA THR A 93 -0.94 5.47 10.79
C THR A 93 -2.14 4.64 10.32
N SER A 94 -3.23 5.30 9.90
CA SER A 94 -4.41 4.63 9.36
C SER A 94 -4.10 3.86 8.08
N VAL A 95 -3.29 4.43 7.19
CA VAL A 95 -2.83 3.74 5.97
C VAL A 95 -2.01 2.51 6.32
N MET A 96 -1.04 2.61 7.23
CA MET A 96 -0.24 1.46 7.66
C MET A 96 -1.10 0.35 8.29
N ARG A 97 -2.11 0.72 9.10
CA ARG A 97 -3.08 -0.23 9.67
C ARG A 97 -3.87 -0.93 8.56
N ASN A 98 -4.46 -0.16 7.64
CA ASN A 98 -5.25 -0.73 6.55
C ASN A 98 -4.42 -1.67 5.65
N LEU A 99 -3.15 -1.34 5.41
CA LEU A 99 -2.25 -2.18 4.63
C LEU A 99 -1.94 -3.49 5.34
N ILE A 100 -1.54 -3.46 6.62
CA ILE A 100 -1.22 -4.70 7.34
C ILE A 100 -2.45 -5.60 7.48
N GLU A 101 -3.63 -5.03 7.72
CA GLU A 101 -4.88 -5.79 7.83
C GLU A 101 -5.29 -6.45 6.50
N ARG A 102 -5.06 -5.77 5.38
CA ARG A 102 -5.38 -6.31 4.04
C ARG A 102 -4.38 -7.35 3.58
N LEU A 103 -3.10 -7.14 3.85
CA LEU A 103 -2.01 -7.91 3.27
C LEU A 103 -1.59 -9.11 4.13
N ASN A 104 -1.76 -9.01 5.46
CA ASN A 104 -1.37 -10.07 6.38
C ASN A 104 -2.52 -11.06 6.62
N PRO A 105 -2.35 -12.35 6.29
CA PRO A 105 -3.38 -13.38 6.50
C PRO A 105 -3.68 -13.66 7.97
N ARG A 106 -2.86 -13.15 8.92
CA ARG A 106 -3.12 -13.24 10.36
C ARG A 106 -4.09 -12.17 10.88
N ALA A 107 -4.41 -11.15 10.07
CA ALA A 107 -5.34 -10.11 10.49
C ALA A 107 -6.74 -10.70 10.70
N ASP A 108 -7.39 -10.32 11.81
CA ASP A 108 -8.75 -10.74 12.09
C ASP A 108 -9.73 -9.95 11.21
N ASN A 109 -10.58 -10.64 10.46
CA ASN A 109 -11.44 -10.06 9.41
C ASN A 109 -12.73 -9.41 9.98
N GLU A 110 -12.67 -8.78 11.15
CA GLU A 110 -13.83 -8.08 11.70
C GLU A 110 -14.21 -6.85 10.86
N LEU A 111 -13.26 -6.32 10.07
CA LEU A 111 -13.49 -5.23 9.12
C LEU A 111 -13.90 -5.76 7.74
N GLN A 112 -14.87 -5.08 7.09
CA GLN A 112 -15.45 -5.40 5.77
C GLN A 112 -14.46 -5.39 4.58
N TYR A 113 -13.15 -5.27 4.82
CA TYR A 113 -12.17 -5.23 3.76
C TYR A 113 -11.82 -6.65 3.30
N LYS A 114 -11.92 -6.89 2.00
CA LYS A 114 -11.46 -8.14 1.39
C LYS A 114 -9.95 -8.26 1.60
N GLN A 115 -9.52 -9.29 2.31
CA GLN A 115 -8.10 -9.64 2.41
C GLN A 115 -7.52 -9.92 1.03
N VAL A 116 -6.28 -9.46 0.86
CA VAL A 116 -5.46 -9.62 -0.34
C VAL A 116 -4.21 -10.39 0.07
N PRO A 117 -4.30 -11.73 0.21
CA PRO A 117 -3.18 -12.51 0.68
C PRO A 117 -2.02 -12.44 -0.33
N ILE A 118 -0.86 -12.05 0.18
CA ILE A 118 0.41 -12.03 -0.56
C ILE A 118 1.02 -13.44 -0.54
N ARG A 119 1.50 -13.93 -1.69
CA ARG A 119 2.25 -15.18 -1.80
C ARG A 119 3.71 -14.88 -2.04
N LEU A 120 4.54 -15.03 -1.01
CA LEU A 120 5.96 -14.74 -1.10
C LEU A 120 6.76 -16.03 -1.31
N GLU A 121 7.54 -16.09 -2.40
CA GLU A 121 8.56 -17.11 -2.55
C GLU A 121 9.66 -16.86 -1.50
N HIS A 122 9.99 -17.89 -0.72
CA HIS A 122 11.05 -17.88 0.31
C HIS A 122 10.80 -17.03 1.58
N ALA A 123 9.65 -16.39 1.75
CA ALA A 123 9.26 -15.74 3.00
C ALA A 123 7.99 -16.31 3.62
N SER A 124 7.82 -16.10 4.92
CA SER A 124 6.57 -16.41 5.59
C SER A 124 5.55 -15.31 5.28
N SER A 125 4.49 -15.62 4.54
CA SER A 125 3.36 -14.70 4.34
C SER A 125 2.66 -14.28 5.64
N LYS A 126 2.97 -14.95 6.76
CA LYS A 126 2.49 -14.63 8.11
C LYS A 126 3.35 -13.56 8.83
N ASN A 127 4.52 -13.23 8.29
CA ASN A 127 5.50 -12.33 8.89
C ASN A 127 5.71 -11.10 8.01
N ILE A 128 4.62 -10.37 7.73
CA ILE A 128 4.65 -9.15 6.92
C ILE A 128 4.86 -7.95 7.83
N VAL A 129 5.77 -7.06 7.42
CA VAL A 129 6.01 -5.75 8.01
C VAL A 129 5.75 -4.71 6.92
N ILE A 130 4.88 -3.74 7.19
CA ILE A 130 4.73 -2.56 6.33
C ILE A 130 5.73 -1.53 6.81
N LEU A 131 6.54 -1.00 5.91
CA LEU A 131 7.51 0.05 6.15
C LEU A 131 7.09 1.30 5.38
N MET A 132 6.88 2.41 6.08
CA MET A 132 6.41 3.66 5.47
C MET A 132 7.45 4.76 5.58
N LYS A 133 7.77 5.38 4.43
CA LYS A 133 8.45 6.67 4.36
C LYS A 133 7.45 7.73 3.92
N VAL A 134 7.27 8.78 4.73
CA VAL A 134 6.33 9.85 4.42
C VAL A 134 6.91 11.24 4.67
N SER A 135 6.66 12.16 3.73
CA SER A 135 6.95 13.58 3.89
C SER A 135 5.75 14.30 4.49
N ILE A 136 5.95 14.97 5.62
CA ILE A 136 4.92 15.72 6.34
C ILE A 136 5.46 17.12 6.67
N ASN A 137 4.88 18.14 6.06
CA ASN A 137 5.22 19.55 6.24
C ASN A 137 6.75 19.81 6.09
N GLY A 138 7.37 19.20 5.08
CA GLY A 138 8.80 19.33 4.77
C GLY A 138 9.73 18.49 5.66
N SER A 139 9.19 17.70 6.59
CA SER A 139 9.96 16.81 7.46
C SER A 139 9.75 15.35 7.05
N SER A 140 10.78 14.52 7.22
CA SER A 140 10.71 13.09 6.90
C SER A 140 10.27 12.30 8.13
N TYR A 141 9.33 11.39 7.91
CA TYR A 141 8.83 10.46 8.91
C TYR A 141 9.07 9.03 8.43
N ALA A 142 9.51 8.19 9.35
CA ALA A 142 9.60 6.76 9.18
C ALA A 142 8.52 6.09 10.05
N GLY A 143 7.88 5.05 9.52
CA GLY A 143 6.90 4.28 10.26
C GLY A 143 6.91 2.81 9.89
N PHE A 144 6.33 2.00 10.75
CA PHE A 144 6.15 0.57 10.51
C PHE A 144 4.81 0.07 11.08
N SER A 145 4.33 -1.05 10.54
CA SER A 145 3.29 -1.86 11.17
C SER A 145 3.52 -3.36 10.95
N TYR A 146 3.24 -4.16 11.99
CA TYR A 146 3.29 -5.62 11.92
C TYR A 146 2.28 -6.26 12.88
N ILE A 147 2.04 -7.56 12.73
CA ILE A 147 1.20 -8.35 13.65
C ILE A 147 2.12 -9.18 14.56
N ASN A 148 2.04 -8.94 15.86
CA ASN A 148 2.81 -9.67 16.88
C ASN A 148 2.26 -11.09 17.10
N ASP A 149 2.97 -11.93 17.85
CA ASP A 149 2.62 -13.34 18.07
C ASP A 149 1.25 -13.55 18.72
N ASP A 150 0.82 -12.63 19.58
CA ASP A 150 -0.51 -12.63 20.21
C ASP A 150 -1.65 -12.15 19.27
N GLY A 151 -1.32 -11.74 18.04
CA GLY A 151 -2.26 -11.22 17.06
C GLY A 151 -2.49 -9.71 17.16
N SER A 152 -1.87 -9.01 18.11
CA SER A 152 -1.96 -7.56 18.20
C SER A 152 -1.22 -6.86 17.06
N ILE A 153 -1.77 -5.75 16.58
CA ILE A 153 -1.11 -4.90 15.58
C ILE A 153 -0.21 -3.91 16.31
N ILE A 154 1.09 -4.01 16.07
CA ILE A 154 2.10 -3.07 16.55
C ILE A 154 2.39 -2.06 15.44
N MET A 155 2.46 -0.78 15.81
CA MET A 155 2.76 0.30 14.87
C MET A 155 3.61 1.37 15.53
N GLY A 156 4.55 1.93 14.76
CA GLY A 156 5.34 3.08 15.15
C GLY A 156 5.40 4.09 14.01
N ILE A 157 5.43 5.38 14.34
CA ILE A 157 5.74 6.43 13.37
C ILE A 157 6.40 7.60 14.09
N LYS A 158 7.49 8.11 13.53
CA LYS A 158 8.26 9.18 14.15
C LYS A 158 8.94 10.05 13.09
N GLU A 159 9.08 11.33 13.41
CA GLU A 159 9.96 12.22 12.67
C GLU A 159 11.42 11.78 12.90
N THR A 160 12.12 11.39 11.83
CA THR A 160 13.47 10.87 11.93
C THR A 160 14.20 10.96 10.60
N ILE A 161 15.53 10.89 10.67
CA ILE A 161 16.40 10.77 9.49
C ILE A 161 16.65 9.31 9.11
N LEU A 162 16.27 8.36 9.97
CA LEU A 162 16.43 6.93 9.71
C LEU A 162 15.51 6.51 8.55
N GLU A 163 15.98 5.55 7.77
CA GLU A 163 15.09 4.85 6.83
C GLU A 163 14.09 3.95 7.62
N PRO A 164 12.94 3.59 7.01
CA PRO A 164 11.90 2.85 7.71
C PRO A 164 12.33 1.51 8.33
N ASP A 165 13.22 0.77 7.66
CA ASP A 165 13.77 -0.49 8.14
C ASP A 165 14.70 -0.27 9.35
N ASP A 166 15.64 0.67 9.27
CA ASP A 166 16.50 1.05 10.40
C ASP A 166 15.69 1.47 11.62
N TYR A 167 14.63 2.27 11.41
CA TYR A 167 13.72 2.67 12.48
C TYR A 167 13.00 1.48 13.10
N PHE A 168 12.45 0.57 12.29
CA PHE A 168 11.80 -0.65 12.76
C PHE A 168 12.73 -1.49 13.63
N TYR A 169 13.96 -1.76 13.17
CA TYR A 169 14.93 -2.52 13.96
C TYR A 169 15.36 -1.81 15.25
N SER A 170 15.42 -0.48 15.24
CA SER A 170 15.76 0.28 16.44
C SER A 170 14.70 0.14 17.55
N GLU A 171 13.43 0.02 17.18
CA GLU A 171 12.33 -0.14 18.14
C GLU A 171 12.21 -1.61 18.60
N LEU A 172 12.49 -2.60 17.74
CA LEU A 172 12.54 -4.01 18.15
C LEU A 172 13.57 -4.32 19.24
N VAL A 173 14.72 -3.63 19.23
CA VAL A 173 15.77 -3.81 20.24
C VAL A 173 15.40 -3.15 21.58
N SER A 174 14.40 -2.27 21.58
CA SER A 174 13.94 -1.55 22.76
C SER A 174 12.80 -2.24 23.52
N GLU A 175 12.23 -3.31 22.95
CA GLU A 175 11.25 -4.22 23.57
C GLU A 175 11.93 -5.35 24.37
#